data_AF-A0A8H7GZ30-F1
#
_entry.id   AF-A0A8H7GZ30-F1
#
_cell.length_a   1.000
_cell.length_b   1.000
_cell.length_c   1.000
_cell.angle_alpha   90.00
_cell.angle_beta   90.00
_cell.angle_gamma   90.00
#
_symmetry.space_group_name_H-M   'P 1'
#
loop_
_entity.id
_entity.type
_entity.pdbx_description
1 polymer ?
#
loop_
_entity_poly.entity_id
_entity_poly.type
_entity_poly.pdbx_seq_one_letter_code
_entity_poly.pdbx_strand_id
1 'polypeptide(L)'
;MLSRIVARRAVPRLGLMRTYATPVEFKQPKNDPQLGDYPQIPPISVQRRPAKGWWNLQDRRNFGETLPEQHEILSIWAPDVFNISRANALKQFGIAVTIFLGFVMAVKASVPERPAAPRSYPYGGLVTELGGLDANKAAVYEPEEE
;
A
#
# COMPACT_ATOMS: atom_id res chain seq x y z
N MET A 1 55.41 7.81 -8.53
CA MET A 1 54.33 8.60 -7.89
C MET A 1 53.00 7.92 -8.21
N LEU A 2 52.38 7.25 -7.24
CA LEU A 2 51.09 6.56 -7.42
C LEU A 2 50.02 7.30 -6.62
N SER A 3 49.15 8.04 -7.31
CA SER A 3 48.00 8.72 -6.70
C SER A 3 46.93 7.69 -6.32
N ARG A 4 46.59 7.63 -5.03
CA ARG A 4 45.44 6.86 -4.53
C ARG A 4 44.15 7.64 -4.80
N ILE A 5 43.28 7.11 -5.65
CA ILE A 5 41.93 7.64 -5.83
C ILE A 5 41.08 7.18 -4.64
N VAL A 6 40.68 8.12 -3.79
CA VAL A 6 39.75 7.88 -2.68
C VAL A 6 38.33 8.09 -3.20
N ALA A 7 37.60 7.01 -3.43
CA ALA A 7 36.17 7.06 -3.70
C ALA A 7 35.42 7.46 -2.42
N ARG A 8 34.99 8.73 -2.33
CA ARG A 8 34.10 9.19 -1.26
C ARG A 8 32.71 8.61 -1.53
N ARG A 9 32.33 7.57 -0.79
CA ARG A 9 30.99 7.00 -0.81
C ARG A 9 30.04 8.02 -0.15
N ALA A 10 29.33 8.80 -0.96
CA ALA A 10 28.26 9.66 -0.47
C ALA A 10 27.11 8.77 0.01
N VAL A 11 26.98 8.62 1.34
CA VAL A 11 25.80 7.99 1.93
C VAL A 11 24.69 9.03 1.86
N PRO A 12 23.57 8.80 1.14
CA PRO A 12 22.46 9.71 1.18
C PRO A 12 21.94 9.75 2.62
N ARG A 13 22.02 10.93 3.27
CA ARG A 13 21.26 11.19 4.48
C ARG A 13 19.80 11.24 4.07
N LEU A 14 19.13 10.10 4.15
CA LEU A 14 17.66 10.05 4.14
C LEU A 14 17.19 11.03 5.21
N GLY A 15 16.61 12.15 4.78
CA GLY A 15 16.01 13.11 5.67
C GLY A 15 15.03 12.39 6.59
N LEU A 16 15.04 12.76 7.87
CA LEU A 16 14.02 12.38 8.85
C LEU A 16 12.66 12.81 8.30
N MET A 17 12.01 11.96 7.50
CA MET A 17 10.59 12.04 7.29
C MET A 17 9.97 11.89 8.67
N ARG A 18 9.27 12.93 9.11
CA ARG A 18 8.45 12.89 10.31
C ARG A 18 7.33 11.89 10.03
N THR A 19 7.56 10.63 10.34
CA THR A 19 6.58 9.55 10.26
C THR A 19 5.60 9.75 11.40
N TYR A 20 4.58 10.59 11.18
CA TYR A 20 3.41 10.65 12.07
C TYR A 20 2.62 9.32 12.08
N ALA A 21 2.94 8.40 11.18
CA ALA A 21 2.38 7.07 11.08
C ALA A 21 3.34 6.01 11.64
N THR A 22 3.98 6.24 12.79
CA THR A 22 4.36 5.08 13.59
C THR A 22 3.06 4.47 14.12
N PRO A 23 2.75 3.20 13.83
CA PRO A 23 1.60 2.56 14.44
C PRO A 23 1.90 2.44 15.93
N VAL A 24 1.42 3.40 16.72
CA VAL A 24 1.43 3.29 18.17
C VAL A 24 0.55 2.09 18.46
N GLU A 25 1.17 0.99 18.89
CA GLU A 25 0.44 -0.09 19.53
C GLU A 25 -0.30 0.54 20.70
N PHE A 26 -1.62 0.62 20.61
CA PHE A 26 -2.43 1.22 21.66
C PHE A 26 -2.26 0.37 22.91
N LYS A 27 -1.42 0.88 23.80
CA LYS A 27 -1.20 0.31 25.12
C LYS A 27 -1.95 1.21 26.09
N GLN A 28 -3.10 0.74 26.54
CA GLN A 28 -3.88 1.46 27.53
C GLN A 28 -2.98 1.73 28.76
N PRO A 29 -2.83 2.99 29.19
CA PRO A 29 -2.04 3.31 30.37
C PRO A 29 -2.66 2.65 31.59
N LYS A 30 -1.88 2.25 32.60
CA LYS A 30 -2.41 1.54 33.79
C LYS A 30 -3.45 2.35 34.59
N ASN A 31 -3.37 3.68 34.50
CA ASN A 31 -4.32 4.61 35.07
C ASN A 31 -4.46 5.76 34.07
N ASP A 32 -5.60 5.85 33.40
CA ASP A 32 -5.89 6.96 32.48
C ASP A 32 -6.48 8.16 33.26
N PRO A 33 -5.76 9.30 33.36
CA PRO A 33 -6.28 10.49 34.03
C PRO A 33 -7.55 11.06 33.38
N GLN A 34 -7.80 10.77 32.10
CA GLN A 34 -8.97 11.27 31.37
C GLN A 34 -10.25 10.48 31.66
N LEU A 35 -10.11 9.28 32.25
CA LEU A 35 -11.21 8.35 32.47
C LEU A 35 -12.05 8.68 33.71
N GLY A 36 -11.48 9.43 34.67
CA GLY A 36 -12.15 9.76 35.93
C GLY A 36 -12.51 8.52 36.75
N ASP A 37 -13.79 8.40 37.12
CA ASP A 37 -14.31 7.28 37.91
C ASP A 37 -14.80 6.10 37.05
N TYR A 38 -14.71 6.20 35.71
CA TYR A 38 -15.15 5.14 34.82
C TYR A 38 -14.22 3.92 34.93
N PRO A 39 -14.73 2.68 34.96
CA PRO A 39 -13.88 1.51 35.12
C PRO A 39 -12.97 1.32 33.92
N GLN A 40 -11.68 1.08 34.19
CA GLN A 40 -10.70 0.81 33.15
C GLN A 40 -10.76 -0.66 32.71
N ILE A 41 -11.46 -0.92 31.61
CA ILE A 41 -11.69 -2.27 31.07
C ILE A 41 -10.60 -2.60 30.03
N PRO A 42 -10.11 -3.86 29.95
CA PRO A 42 -9.18 -4.26 28.91
C PRO A 42 -9.71 -3.95 27.49
N PRO A 43 -8.88 -3.38 26.60
CA PRO A 43 -9.31 -2.92 25.27
C PRO A 43 -9.35 -4.09 24.28
N ILE A 44 -10.21 -5.06 24.54
CA ILE A 44 -10.38 -6.26 23.72
C ILE A 44 -11.56 -6.05 22.79
N SER A 45 -11.32 -6.16 21.48
CA SER A 45 -12.40 -6.06 20.49
C SER A 45 -13.44 -7.16 20.69
N VAL A 46 -14.69 -6.74 20.60
CA VAL A 46 -15.88 -7.58 20.72
C VAL A 46 -15.96 -8.63 19.61
N GLN A 47 -15.28 -8.40 18.48
CA GLN A 47 -15.17 -9.36 17.38
C GLN A 47 -14.48 -10.68 17.78
N ARG A 48 -13.66 -10.68 18.85
CA ARG A 48 -13.02 -11.90 19.37
C ARG A 48 -13.97 -12.82 20.13
N ARG A 49 -15.16 -12.33 20.50
CA ARG A 49 -16.17 -13.11 21.24
C ARG A 49 -16.85 -14.13 20.32
N PRO A 50 -17.36 -15.26 20.84
CA PRO A 50 -18.18 -16.18 20.06
C PRO A 50 -19.42 -15.50 19.48
N ALA A 51 -19.93 -16.00 18.36
CA ALA A 51 -21.05 -15.39 17.64
C ALA A 51 -22.43 -15.50 18.35
N LYS A 52 -22.57 -16.40 19.32
CA LYS A 52 -23.84 -16.69 20.02
C LYS A 52 -23.66 -16.64 21.54
N GLY A 53 -24.77 -16.56 22.27
CA GLY A 53 -24.78 -16.57 23.74
C GLY A 53 -24.88 -15.19 24.39
N TRP A 54 -25.34 -14.19 23.65
CA TRP A 54 -25.44 -12.80 24.09
C TRP A 54 -26.88 -12.33 24.08
N TRP A 55 -27.24 -11.41 24.99
CA TRP A 55 -28.54 -10.77 24.96
C TRP A 55 -28.76 -9.95 23.67
N ASN A 56 -27.77 -9.12 23.32
CA ASN A 56 -27.67 -8.52 21.99
C ASN A 56 -26.72 -9.38 21.15
N LEU A 57 -27.31 -10.20 20.26
CA LEU A 57 -26.59 -11.11 19.38
C LEU A 57 -25.75 -10.37 18.34
N GLN A 58 -26.22 -9.23 17.82
CA GLN A 58 -25.54 -8.48 16.77
C GLN A 58 -24.24 -7.86 17.29
N ASP A 59 -24.34 -7.21 18.45
CA ASP A 59 -23.18 -6.56 19.07
C ASP A 59 -22.39 -7.50 20.00
N ARG A 60 -22.80 -8.77 20.15
CA ARG A 60 -22.17 -9.77 21.05
C ARG A 60 -21.98 -9.26 22.49
N ARG A 61 -23.06 -8.69 23.06
CA ARG A 61 -23.06 -8.05 24.39
C ARG A 61 -24.24 -8.45 25.26
N ASN A 62 -24.03 -8.41 26.57
CA ASN A 62 -25.09 -8.64 27.56
C ASN A 62 -25.69 -7.33 28.08
N PHE A 63 -26.96 -7.38 28.52
CA PHE A 63 -27.61 -6.24 29.13
C PHE A 63 -26.91 -5.85 30.44
N GLY A 64 -26.67 -4.56 30.66
CA GLY A 64 -25.98 -4.05 31.85
C GLY A 64 -24.46 -4.23 31.86
N GLU A 65 -23.87 -4.81 30.80
CA GLU A 65 -22.42 -4.94 30.67
C GLU A 65 -21.76 -3.56 30.48
N THR A 66 -20.74 -3.26 31.27
CA THR A 66 -19.95 -2.02 31.15
C THR A 66 -19.22 -1.95 29.82
N LEU A 67 -19.19 -0.75 29.23
CA LEU A 67 -18.59 -0.51 27.93
C LEU A 67 -17.12 -0.15 28.07
N PRO A 68 -16.20 -0.65 27.24
CA PRO A 68 -14.87 -0.09 27.18
C PRO A 68 -14.92 1.39 26.78
N GLU A 69 -14.01 2.22 27.30
CA GLU A 69 -13.98 3.66 27.03
C GLU A 69 -13.91 3.98 25.52
N GLN A 70 -13.18 3.17 24.76
CA GLN A 70 -13.02 3.26 23.31
C GLN A 70 -13.89 2.24 22.58
N HIS A 71 -15.15 2.10 23.01
CA HIS A 71 -16.05 1.10 22.43
C HIS A 71 -16.17 1.23 20.91
N GLU A 72 -16.16 2.44 20.36
CA GLU A 72 -16.28 2.67 18.91
C GLU A 72 -15.25 1.88 18.09
N ILE A 73 -13.99 1.85 18.54
CA ILE A 73 -12.89 1.15 17.86
C ILE A 73 -12.86 -0.36 18.19
N LEU A 74 -13.47 -0.74 19.32
CA LEU A 74 -13.53 -2.13 19.79
C LEU A 74 -14.86 -2.82 19.48
N SER A 75 -15.78 -2.12 18.81
CA SER A 75 -17.12 -2.58 18.49
C SER A 75 -17.08 -3.69 17.43
N ILE A 76 -18.22 -4.33 17.20
CA ILE A 76 -18.35 -5.26 16.07
C ILE A 76 -18.24 -4.53 14.72
N TRP A 77 -18.63 -3.25 14.69
CA TRP A 77 -18.68 -2.39 13.51
C TRP A 77 -17.34 -1.75 13.16
N ALA A 78 -16.35 -1.87 14.03
CA ALA A 78 -14.98 -1.45 13.76
C ALA A 78 -14.31 -2.31 12.67
N PRO A 79 -13.14 -1.87 12.14
CA PRO A 79 -12.34 -2.70 11.26
C PRO A 79 -12.06 -4.08 11.85
N ASP A 80 -12.01 -5.09 10.97
CA ASP A 80 -11.91 -6.49 11.38
C ASP A 80 -10.56 -6.82 12.06
N VAL A 81 -10.61 -7.75 13.02
CA VAL A 81 -9.47 -8.16 13.83
C VAL A 81 -8.88 -9.46 13.30
N PHE A 82 -7.67 -9.36 12.74
CA PHE A 82 -6.94 -10.50 12.20
C PHE A 82 -6.09 -11.23 13.25
N ASN A 83 -5.89 -12.54 13.05
CA ASN A 83 -5.03 -13.38 13.88
C ASN A 83 -3.55 -13.37 13.45
N ILE A 84 -3.21 -12.67 12.38
CA ILE A 84 -1.85 -12.57 11.84
C ILE A 84 -1.20 -11.29 12.36
N SER A 85 0.08 -11.35 12.74
CA SER A 85 0.80 -10.14 13.13
C SER A 85 0.96 -9.19 11.94
N ARG A 86 0.82 -7.89 12.21
CA ARG A 86 0.94 -6.83 11.18
C ARG A 86 2.23 -6.93 10.38
N ALA A 87 3.34 -7.22 11.06
CA ALA A 87 4.65 -7.38 10.43
C ALA A 87 4.70 -8.57 9.46
N ASN A 88 4.11 -9.72 9.85
CA ASN A 88 4.07 -10.88 8.99
C ASN A 88 3.14 -10.67 7.79
N ALA A 89 1.98 -10.05 8.00
CA ALA A 89 1.05 -9.73 6.92
C ALA A 89 1.69 -8.81 5.87
N LEU A 90 2.34 -7.72 6.32
CA LEU A 90 3.02 -6.79 5.43
C LEU A 90 4.19 -7.45 4.69
N LYS A 91 4.97 -8.29 5.39
CA LYS A 91 6.09 -9.04 4.79
C LYS A 91 5.59 -9.98 3.69
N GLN A 92 4.57 -10.79 3.97
CA GLN A 92 4.04 -11.77 3.02
C GLN A 92 3.44 -11.07 1.80
N PHE A 93 2.66 -10.01 2.01
CA PHE A 93 2.10 -9.20 0.93
C PHE A 93 3.20 -8.54 0.08
N GLY A 94 4.19 -7.94 0.72
CA GLY A 94 5.32 -7.30 0.02
C GLY A 94 6.12 -8.30 -0.82
N ILE A 95 6.37 -9.51 -0.30
CA ILE A 95 7.03 -10.58 -1.05
C ILE A 95 6.20 -10.96 -2.28
N ALA A 96 4.89 -11.18 -2.11
CA ALA A 96 4.01 -11.54 -3.22
C ALA A 96 4.01 -10.49 -4.34
N VAL A 97 3.85 -9.22 -3.98
CA VAL A 97 3.87 -8.10 -4.94
C VAL A 97 5.23 -7.99 -5.63
N THR A 98 6.33 -8.13 -4.89
CA THR A 98 7.68 -8.03 -5.45
C THR A 98 7.96 -9.15 -6.45
N ILE A 99 7.57 -10.39 -6.13
CA ILE A 99 7.73 -11.53 -7.04
C ILE A 99 6.88 -11.31 -8.30
N PHE A 100 5.63 -10.89 -8.14
CA PHE A 100 4.74 -10.65 -9.27
C PHE A 100 5.28 -9.57 -10.21
N LEU A 101 5.65 -8.40 -9.68
CA LEU A 101 6.21 -7.31 -10.48
C LEU A 101 7.56 -7.67 -11.08
N GLY A 102 8.42 -8.37 -10.34
CA GLY A 102 9.70 -8.89 -10.84
C GLY A 102 9.50 -9.83 -12.03
N PHE A 103 8.52 -10.72 -11.95
CA PHE A 103 8.16 -11.61 -13.05
C PHE A 103 7.63 -10.84 -14.26
N VAL A 104 6.70 -9.91 -14.08
CA VAL A 104 6.17 -9.07 -15.18
C VAL A 104 7.29 -8.31 -15.89
N MET A 105 8.22 -7.73 -15.14
CA MET A 105 9.36 -7.01 -15.70
C MET A 105 10.32 -7.95 -16.45
N ALA A 106 10.59 -9.14 -15.90
CA ALA A 106 11.43 -10.13 -16.56
C ALA A 106 10.81 -10.63 -17.88
N VAL A 107 9.50 -10.87 -17.89
CA VAL A 107 8.76 -11.24 -19.11
C VAL A 107 8.87 -10.11 -20.12
N LYS A 108 8.56 -8.86 -19.73
CA LYS A 108 8.63 -7.70 -20.63
C LYS A 108 10.03 -7.52 -21.22
N ALA A 109 11.09 -7.72 -20.45
CA ALA A 109 12.46 -7.62 -20.93
C ALA A 109 12.86 -8.76 -21.88
N SER A 110 12.18 -9.91 -21.79
CA SER A 110 12.42 -11.09 -22.63
C SER A 110 11.56 -11.13 -23.88
N VAL A 111 10.63 -10.18 -24.06
CA VAL A 111 9.79 -10.11 -25.26
C VAL A 111 10.65 -9.68 -26.45
N PRO A 112 10.74 -10.48 -27.53
CA PRO A 112 11.47 -10.10 -28.72
C PRO A 112 10.82 -8.89 -29.39
N GLU A 113 11.61 -8.14 -30.15
CA GLU A 113 11.08 -7.05 -30.95
C GLU A 113 10.06 -7.58 -31.97
N ARG A 114 9.03 -6.78 -32.23
CA ARG A 114 7.97 -7.17 -33.16
C ARG A 114 8.58 -7.34 -34.56
N PRO A 115 8.42 -8.50 -35.22
CA PRO A 115 9.04 -8.78 -36.52
C PRO A 115 8.33 -8.08 -37.70
N ALA A 116 7.53 -7.05 -37.41
CA ALA A 116 6.76 -6.31 -38.41
C ALA A 116 7.01 -4.82 -38.20
N ALA A 117 7.22 -4.10 -39.30
CA ALA A 117 7.29 -2.64 -39.27
C ALA A 117 5.99 -2.05 -38.68
N PRO A 118 6.06 -0.91 -37.96
CA PRO A 118 4.86 -0.22 -37.51
C PRO A 118 4.02 0.22 -38.71
N ARG A 119 2.70 0.26 -38.51
CA ARG A 119 1.80 0.75 -39.55
C ARG A 119 2.16 2.21 -39.85
N SER A 120 2.52 2.49 -41.09
CA SER A 120 2.77 3.83 -41.57
C SER A 120 1.50 4.45 -42.16
N TYR A 121 1.44 5.77 -42.10
CA TYR A 121 0.29 6.55 -42.51
C TYR A 121 0.72 7.62 -43.54
N PRO A 122 -0.03 7.79 -44.66
CA PRO A 122 0.32 8.77 -45.69
C PRO A 122 0.14 10.22 -45.20
N TYR A 123 0.50 11.19 -46.04
CA TYR A 123 0.34 12.63 -45.74
C TYR A 123 1.04 13.07 -44.45
N GLY A 124 2.26 12.58 -44.26
CA GLY A 124 3.06 12.92 -43.08
C GLY A 124 2.45 12.46 -41.76
N GLY A 125 1.65 11.39 -41.75
CA GLY A 125 1.03 10.85 -40.55
C GLY A 125 -0.38 11.39 -40.27
N LEU A 126 -1.17 11.64 -41.32
CA LEU A 126 -2.56 12.13 -41.23
C LEU A 126 -2.71 13.42 -40.40
N VAL A 127 -1.71 14.32 -40.42
CA VAL A 127 -1.72 15.54 -39.59
C VAL A 127 -2.98 16.38 -39.83
N THR A 128 -3.38 16.54 -41.10
CA THR A 128 -4.60 17.29 -41.47
C THR A 128 -5.86 16.66 -40.89
N GLU A 129 -5.98 15.34 -40.96
CA GLU A 129 -7.15 14.59 -40.49
C GLU A 129 -7.19 14.47 -38.96
N LEU A 130 -6.03 14.53 -38.30
CA LEU A 130 -5.87 14.42 -36.84
C LEU A 130 -5.86 15.79 -36.13
N GLY A 131 -6.42 16.82 -36.79
CA GLY A 131 -6.64 18.14 -36.20
C GLY A 131 -5.54 19.16 -36.47
N GLY A 132 -4.70 18.94 -37.47
CA GLY A 132 -3.73 19.92 -38.00
C GLY A 132 -2.56 20.25 -37.06
N LEU A 133 -2.47 19.59 -35.90
CA LEU A 133 -1.41 19.76 -34.92
C LEU A 133 -0.35 18.67 -35.13
N ASP A 134 0.91 19.07 -35.28
CA ASP A 134 2.03 18.13 -35.42
C ASP A 134 2.15 17.16 -34.23
N ALA A 135 1.68 17.56 -33.04
CA ALA A 135 1.65 16.72 -31.85
C ALA A 135 0.73 15.48 -31.98
N ASN A 136 -0.26 15.52 -32.87
CA ASN A 136 -1.21 14.43 -33.08
C ASN A 136 -0.83 13.52 -34.26
N LYS A 137 0.34 13.73 -34.85
CA LYS A 137 0.83 12.96 -36.01
C LYS A 137 0.83 11.46 -35.71
N ALA A 138 0.19 10.68 -36.58
CA ALA A 138 0.25 9.22 -36.54
C ALA A 138 1.64 8.72 -36.98
N ALA A 139 1.97 7.48 -36.61
CA ALA A 139 3.27 6.89 -36.91
C ALA A 139 3.59 6.93 -38.42
N VAL A 140 4.76 7.48 -38.75
CA VAL A 140 5.34 7.43 -40.10
C VAL A 140 6.59 6.56 -40.02
N TYR A 141 6.70 5.60 -40.94
CA TYR A 141 7.89 4.77 -41.04
C TYR A 141 8.89 5.48 -41.94
N GLU A 142 10.00 5.93 -41.37
CA GLU A 142 11.16 6.43 -42.10
C GLU A 142 12.20 5.29 -42.08
N PRO A 143 12.57 4.71 -43.23
CA PRO A 143 13.60 3.67 -43.25
C PRO A 143 14.93 4.28 -42.79
N GLU A 144 15.65 3.59 -41.90
CA GLU A 144 17.02 3.96 -41.54
C GLU A 144 17.91 3.77 -42.79
N GLU A 145 18.54 4.85 -43.29
CA GLU A 145 19.51 4.78 -44.37
C GLU A 145 20.79 4.08 -43.84
N GLU A 146 21.21 2.99 -44.49
CA GLU A 146 22.47 2.27 -44.19
C GLU A 146 23.73 3.08 -44.52
#